data_AF-A0A820JGK5-F1
#
_entry.id   AF-A0A820JGK5-F1
#
_cell.length_a   1.000
_cell.length_b   1.000
_cell.length_c   1.000
_cell.angle_alpha   90.00
_cell.angle_beta   90.00
_cell.angle_gamma   90.00
#
_symmetry.space_group_name_H-M   'P 1'
#
loop_
_entity.id
_entity.type
_entity.pdbx_description
1 polymer ?
#
loop_
_entity_poly.entity_id
_entity_poly.type
_entity_poly.pdbx_seq_one_letter_code
_entity_poly.pdbx_strand_id
1 'polypeptide(L)'
;APSFLNKPSIKQDAKTATVQIDIIADPSPSLHWTKDGKELLNVDKVVTRIERKGGNQYTISLDIKNLASSDSGVYKCTLSNECGTAVANVVIKVAGDKANLEQLDKLAPAFEKPKTTKDIKQQSIKIECRCKGKQEPKVTWKKEKTEIKETANKYKITKTKEADDTYLFILEILSATSTDTGVYKIFAKNDAGDSQALVNLTVDAEAS
;
A
#
# COMPACT_ATOMS: atom_id res chain seq x y z
N ALA A 1 20.90 -19.52 6.42
CA ALA A 1 20.29 -18.28 6.91
C ALA A 1 19.07 -18.63 7.76
N PRO A 2 18.61 -17.75 8.66
CA PRO A 2 17.35 -17.94 9.35
C PRO A 2 16.19 -18.05 8.35
N SER A 3 15.18 -18.85 8.65
CA SER A 3 14.00 -19.03 7.80
C SER A 3 12.75 -19.24 8.65
N PHE A 4 11.63 -18.63 8.25
CA PHE A 4 10.38 -18.70 8.99
C PHE A 4 9.68 -20.04 8.80
N LEU A 5 9.24 -20.64 9.90
CA LEU A 5 8.40 -21.84 9.88
C LEU A 5 6.93 -21.50 9.66
N ASN A 6 6.50 -20.35 10.17
CA ASN A 6 5.13 -19.85 10.06
C ASN A 6 5.11 -18.32 9.99
N LYS A 7 3.94 -17.76 9.66
CA LYS A 7 3.73 -16.31 9.73
C LYS A 7 3.79 -15.86 11.20
N PRO A 8 4.37 -14.68 11.50
CA PRO A 8 4.36 -14.13 12.85
C PRO A 8 2.94 -14.12 13.45
N SER A 9 2.85 -14.51 14.72
CA SER A 9 1.60 -14.48 15.47
C SER A 9 1.63 -13.35 16.50
N ILE A 10 0.46 -12.73 16.72
CA ILE A 10 0.29 -11.65 17.69
C ILE A 10 -0.82 -12.06 18.65
N LYS A 11 -0.53 -12.01 19.94
CA LYS A 11 -1.53 -12.10 21.01
C LYS A 11 -1.56 -10.75 21.70
N GLN A 12 -2.73 -10.12 21.76
CA GLN A 12 -2.87 -8.79 22.33
C GLN A 12 -4.11 -8.73 23.22
N ASP A 13 -3.96 -8.14 24.40
CA ASP A 13 -5.05 -7.79 25.30
C ASP A 13 -5.03 -6.27 25.60
N ALA A 14 -5.84 -5.82 26.57
CA ALA A 14 -5.97 -4.40 26.91
C ALA A 14 -4.67 -3.77 27.47
N LYS A 15 -3.73 -4.56 27.98
CA LYS A 15 -2.52 -4.10 28.67
C LYS A 15 -1.23 -4.69 28.10
N THR A 16 -1.28 -5.75 27.32
CA THR A 16 -0.10 -6.46 26.82
C THR A 16 -0.20 -6.84 25.35
N ALA A 17 0.94 -6.88 24.67
CA ALA A 17 1.08 -7.45 23.33
C ALA A 17 2.30 -8.39 23.31
N THR A 18 2.10 -9.60 22.78
CA THR A 18 3.15 -10.59 22.55
C THR A 18 3.19 -10.92 21.06
N VAL A 19 4.36 -10.70 20.45
CA VAL A 19 4.67 -11.19 19.11
C VAL A 19 5.51 -12.46 19.24
N GLN A 20 5.14 -13.51 18.51
CA GLN A 20 5.89 -14.76 18.45
C GLN A 20 6.21 -15.12 16.99
N ILE A 21 7.47 -15.51 16.75
CA ILE A 21 7.98 -15.90 15.44
C ILE A 21 8.78 -17.19 15.61
N ASP A 22 8.39 -18.25 14.88
CA ASP A 22 9.15 -19.50 14.88
C ASP A 22 10.01 -19.61 13.61
N ILE A 23 11.27 -19.99 13.81
CA ILE A 23 12.27 -20.08 12.75
C ILE A 23 13.08 -21.36 12.83
N ILE A 24 13.73 -21.69 11.72
CA ILE A 24 14.93 -22.53 11.69
C ILE A 24 16.16 -21.67 11.38
N ALA A 25 17.28 -21.93 12.04
CA ALA A 25 18.53 -21.23 11.79
C ALA A 25 19.73 -22.10 12.17
N ASP A 26 20.72 -22.14 11.29
CA ASP A 26 22.02 -22.75 11.54
C ASP A 26 23.09 -21.88 10.87
N PRO A 27 24.07 -21.31 11.61
CA PRO A 27 24.18 -21.28 13.08
C PRO A 27 23.10 -20.46 13.79
N SER A 28 23.12 -20.44 15.13
CA SER A 28 22.23 -19.63 15.98
C SER A 28 22.22 -18.14 15.55
N PRO A 29 21.04 -17.50 15.40
CA PRO A 29 20.97 -16.14 14.91
C PRO A 29 21.06 -15.09 16.03
N SER A 30 21.56 -13.90 15.69
CA SER A 30 21.40 -12.68 16.49
C SER A 30 20.03 -12.06 16.24
N LEU A 31 19.45 -11.41 17.27
CA LEU A 31 18.14 -10.77 17.23
C LEU A 31 18.25 -9.24 17.33
N HIS A 32 17.56 -8.53 16.45
CA HIS A 32 17.41 -7.06 16.53
C HIS A 32 15.96 -6.66 16.22
N TRP A 33 15.37 -5.82 17.08
CA TRP A 33 14.06 -5.23 16.90
C TRP A 33 14.13 -3.72 16.66
N THR A 34 13.35 -3.23 15.70
CA THR A 34 13.11 -1.79 15.51
C THR A 34 11.61 -1.52 15.52
N LYS A 35 11.23 -0.31 15.90
CA LYS A 35 9.87 0.21 15.82
C LYS A 35 9.86 1.48 14.97
N ASP A 36 9.02 1.50 13.93
CA ASP A 36 8.87 2.63 13.01
C ASP A 36 10.23 3.10 12.45
N GLY A 37 11.12 2.12 12.19
CA GLY A 37 12.47 2.35 11.68
C GLY A 37 13.50 2.83 12.71
N LYS A 38 13.13 2.98 13.99
CA LYS A 38 14.03 3.36 15.09
C LYS A 38 14.32 2.18 16.00
N GLU A 39 15.47 2.20 16.65
CA GLU A 39 15.86 1.18 17.62
C GLU A 39 14.85 1.10 18.77
N LEU A 40 14.53 -0.12 19.21
CA LEU A 40 13.57 -0.34 20.28
C LEU A 40 14.25 -0.16 21.65
N LEU A 41 14.26 1.07 22.15
CA LEU A 41 15.07 1.48 23.32
C LEU A 41 14.39 1.27 24.70
N ASN A 42 13.10 0.93 24.76
CA ASN A 42 12.34 0.93 26.02
C ASN A 42 12.37 -0.43 26.76
N VAL A 43 13.54 -0.74 27.34
CA VAL A 43 13.85 -2.06 27.94
C VAL A 43 13.06 -2.43 29.20
N ASP A 44 12.50 -1.46 29.93
CA ASP A 44 11.74 -1.75 31.16
C ASP A 44 10.34 -2.31 30.87
N LYS A 45 9.79 -1.95 29.71
CA LYS A 45 8.44 -2.32 29.26
C LYS A 45 8.45 -3.49 28.28
N VAL A 46 9.57 -3.64 27.56
CA VAL A 46 9.72 -4.56 26.44
C VAL A 46 10.68 -5.67 26.82
N VAL A 47 10.24 -6.93 26.67
CA VAL A 47 11.10 -8.10 26.85
C VAL A 47 11.23 -8.84 25.53
N THR A 48 12.46 -9.03 25.05
CA THR A 48 12.74 -9.80 23.84
C THR A 48 13.45 -11.10 24.21
N ARG A 49 13.14 -12.20 23.52
CA ARG A 49 13.79 -13.50 23.77
C ARG A 49 14.03 -14.26 22.47
N ILE A 50 15.08 -15.10 22.51
CA ILE A 50 15.34 -16.17 21.56
C ILE A 50 15.43 -17.48 22.34
N GLU A 51 14.50 -18.39 22.08
CA GLU A 51 14.43 -19.69 22.76
C GLU A 51 14.66 -20.81 21.77
N ARG A 52 15.68 -21.64 21.98
CA ARG A 52 15.92 -22.84 21.16
C ARG A 52 14.92 -23.93 21.58
N LYS A 53 14.09 -24.41 20.65
CA LYS A 53 13.09 -25.47 20.90
C LYS A 53 13.62 -26.89 20.65
N GLY A 54 14.79 -27.01 20.03
CA GLY A 54 15.46 -28.28 19.73
C GLY A 54 16.06 -28.28 18.31
N GLY A 55 17.17 -28.98 18.11
CA GLY A 55 17.89 -28.96 16.84
C GLY A 55 18.21 -27.53 16.40
N ASN A 56 17.82 -27.16 15.17
CA ASN A 56 18.03 -25.82 14.63
C ASN A 56 16.77 -24.94 14.68
N GLN A 57 15.78 -25.28 15.51
CA GLN A 57 14.53 -24.52 15.66
C GLN A 57 14.56 -23.55 16.85
N TYR A 58 14.03 -22.34 16.63
CA TYR A 58 13.94 -21.28 17.63
C TYR A 58 12.58 -20.62 17.62
N THR A 59 12.13 -20.18 18.81
CA THR A 59 10.99 -19.27 18.98
C THR A 59 11.54 -17.92 19.45
N ILE A 60 11.19 -16.86 18.71
CA ILE A 60 11.53 -15.48 19.02
C ILE A 60 10.29 -14.82 19.60
N SER A 61 10.42 -14.12 20.72
CA SER A 61 9.31 -13.37 21.32
C SER A 61 9.66 -11.92 21.60
N LEU A 62 8.65 -11.06 21.47
CA LEU A 62 8.64 -9.66 21.87
C LEU A 62 7.39 -9.46 22.72
N ASP A 63 7.58 -9.25 24.02
CA ASP A 63 6.50 -8.95 24.97
C ASP A 63 6.53 -7.48 25.35
N ILE A 64 5.41 -6.79 25.19
CA ILE A 64 5.22 -5.39 25.57
C ILE A 64 4.18 -5.35 26.68
N LYS A 65 4.56 -4.88 27.86
CA LYS A 65 3.64 -4.68 29.00
C LYS A 65 3.10 -3.26 29.04
N ASN A 66 2.08 -2.98 29.84
CA ASN A 66 1.54 -1.63 30.06
C ASN A 66 1.29 -0.85 28.76
N LEU A 67 0.59 -1.47 27.80
CA LEU A 67 0.29 -0.88 26.51
C LEU A 67 -0.31 0.52 26.66
N ALA A 68 0.24 1.44 25.91
CA ALA A 68 -0.18 2.83 25.74
C ALA A 68 -0.35 3.09 24.25
N SER A 69 -1.11 4.14 23.91
CA SER A 69 -1.33 4.54 22.51
C SER A 69 -0.01 4.59 21.74
N SER A 70 1.00 5.28 22.32
CA SER A 70 2.35 5.43 21.78
C SER A 70 3.09 4.14 21.45
N ASP A 71 2.63 2.95 21.85
CA ASP A 71 3.22 1.66 21.44
C ASP A 71 2.71 1.16 20.09
N SER A 72 1.67 1.77 19.54
CA SER A 72 1.23 1.45 18.18
C SER A 72 2.35 1.72 17.18
N GLY A 73 2.45 0.90 16.12
CA GLY A 73 3.46 1.07 15.09
C GLY A 73 3.86 -0.24 14.39
N VAL A 74 4.83 -0.13 13.48
CA VAL A 74 5.43 -1.25 12.76
C VAL A 74 6.68 -1.73 13.50
N TYR A 75 6.62 -2.94 14.02
CA TYR A 75 7.72 -3.63 14.68
C TYR A 75 8.40 -4.56 13.69
N LYS A 76 9.70 -4.38 13.50
CA LYS A 76 10.52 -5.18 12.58
C LYS A 76 11.52 -6.01 13.35
N CYS A 77 11.39 -7.32 13.22
CA CYS A 77 12.35 -8.31 13.70
C CYS A 77 13.38 -8.61 12.60
N THR A 78 14.66 -8.47 12.91
CA THR A 78 15.77 -8.84 12.05
C THR A 78 16.58 -9.93 12.73
N LEU A 79 16.67 -11.08 12.07
CA LEU A 79 17.42 -12.24 12.51
C LEU A 79 18.59 -12.46 11.56
N SER A 80 19.81 -12.54 12.08
CA SER A 80 21.00 -12.68 11.23
C SER A 80 21.94 -13.75 11.75
N ASN A 81 22.51 -14.52 10.82
CA ASN A 81 23.67 -15.37 11.06
C ASN A 81 24.64 -15.24 9.88
N GLU A 82 25.78 -15.93 9.92
CA GLU A 82 26.80 -15.89 8.86
C GLU A 82 26.28 -16.28 7.48
N CYS A 83 25.21 -17.08 7.42
CA CYS A 83 24.60 -17.51 6.17
C CYS A 83 23.57 -16.51 5.62
N GLY A 84 23.22 -15.45 6.36
CA GLY A 84 22.32 -14.38 5.90
C GLY A 84 21.28 -13.92 6.93
N THR A 85 20.28 -13.18 6.45
CA THR A 85 19.31 -12.46 7.28
C THR A 85 17.86 -12.80 6.90
N ALA A 86 16.98 -12.88 7.91
CA ALA A 86 15.53 -12.93 7.73
C ALA A 86 14.87 -11.73 8.45
N VAL A 87 13.83 -11.16 7.84
CA VAL A 87 13.13 -9.98 8.35
C VAL A 87 11.63 -10.25 8.41
N ALA A 88 11.02 -9.96 9.56
CA ALA A 88 9.58 -9.99 9.75
C ALA A 88 9.08 -8.62 10.20
N ASN A 89 7.98 -8.14 9.60
CA ASN A 89 7.30 -6.92 10.01
C ASN A 89 5.96 -7.29 10.63
N VAL A 90 5.65 -6.69 11.78
CA VAL A 90 4.47 -6.95 12.57
C VAL A 90 3.87 -5.62 12.99
N VAL A 91 2.55 -5.53 12.95
CA VAL A 91 1.82 -4.31 13.22
C VAL A 91 1.08 -4.44 14.54
N ILE A 92 1.40 -3.60 15.53
CA ILE A 92 0.70 -3.55 16.81
C ILE A 92 -0.18 -2.29 16.82
N LYS A 93 -1.46 -2.45 17.13
CA LYS A 93 -2.47 -1.37 17.18
C LYS A 93 -3.08 -1.31 18.58
N VAL A 94 -2.81 -0.25 19.36
CA VAL A 94 -3.39 -0.06 20.70
C VAL A 94 -4.64 0.82 20.62
N ALA A 95 -5.74 0.38 21.22
CA ALA A 95 -6.99 1.13 21.24
C ALA A 95 -6.79 2.50 21.91
N GLY A 96 -7.22 3.58 21.24
CA GLY A 96 -7.06 4.96 21.72
C GLY A 96 -6.00 5.77 20.97
N ASP A 97 -5.15 5.15 20.15
CA ASP A 97 -4.19 5.88 19.31
C ASP A 97 -4.76 6.30 17.96
N LYS A 98 -5.69 7.27 17.94
CA LYS A 98 -6.24 7.78 16.66
C LYS A 98 -5.15 8.38 15.75
N ALA A 99 -4.08 8.94 16.33
CA ALA A 99 -3.02 9.61 15.56
C ALA A 99 -2.10 8.63 14.81
N ASN A 100 -1.87 7.43 15.36
CA ASN A 100 -0.99 6.43 14.72
C ASN A 100 -1.76 5.34 13.96
N LEU A 101 -3.06 5.16 14.25
CA LEU A 101 -3.97 4.35 13.40
C LEU A 101 -4.11 4.96 11.99
N GLU A 102 -4.07 6.30 11.87
CA GLU A 102 -4.13 6.99 10.58
C GLU A 102 -2.85 6.87 9.74
N GLN A 103 -1.68 6.61 10.35
CA GLN A 103 -0.44 6.35 9.61
C GLN A 103 -0.31 4.90 9.13
N LEU A 104 -0.94 3.96 9.83
CA LEU A 104 -0.81 2.53 9.60
C LEU A 104 -1.82 1.98 8.56
N ASP A 105 -2.86 2.77 8.26
CA ASP A 105 -3.86 2.50 7.21
C ASP A 105 -3.63 3.39 5.96
N LYS A 106 -2.41 3.88 5.73
CA LYS A 106 -2.07 4.65 4.53
C LYS A 106 -1.93 3.73 3.31
N LEU A 107 -3.01 3.60 2.52
CA LEU A 107 -2.96 2.93 1.21
C LEU A 107 -2.63 3.94 0.11
N ALA A 108 -1.43 3.81 -0.48
CA ALA A 108 -1.00 4.59 -1.63
C ALA A 108 -1.92 4.34 -2.83
N PRO A 109 -2.06 5.31 -3.75
CA PRO A 109 -2.87 5.15 -4.94
C PRO A 109 -2.37 3.94 -5.74
N ALA A 110 -3.27 3.08 -6.19
CA ALA A 110 -2.94 1.94 -7.04
C ALA A 110 -4.00 1.78 -8.12
N PHE A 111 -3.61 1.98 -9.37
CA PHE A 111 -4.50 1.82 -10.51
C PHE A 111 -4.69 0.35 -10.88
N GLU A 112 -5.92 -0.02 -11.16
CA GLU A 112 -6.23 -1.22 -11.94
C GLU A 112 -5.91 -0.97 -13.43
N LYS A 113 -5.94 -2.03 -14.23
CA LYS A 113 -5.78 -1.90 -15.69
C LYS A 113 -6.89 -0.99 -16.23
N PRO A 114 -6.55 0.14 -16.90
CA PRO A 114 -7.55 1.03 -17.46
C PRO A 114 -8.42 0.35 -18.50
N LYS A 115 -9.65 0.83 -18.65
CA LYS A 115 -10.60 0.37 -19.66
C LYS A 115 -10.99 1.54 -20.56
N THR A 116 -11.26 1.25 -21.82
CA THR A 116 -11.74 2.25 -22.79
C THR A 116 -13.06 1.78 -23.36
N THR A 117 -14.05 2.66 -23.36
CA THR A 117 -15.38 2.41 -23.94
C THR A 117 -15.69 3.50 -24.97
N LYS A 118 -16.25 3.11 -26.13
CA LYS A 118 -16.68 4.03 -27.18
C LYS A 118 -18.21 4.12 -27.15
N ASP A 119 -18.76 5.34 -27.10
CA ASP A 119 -20.18 5.60 -27.33
C ASP A 119 -20.37 6.08 -28.76
N ILE A 120 -20.91 5.21 -29.61
CA ILE A 120 -21.11 5.48 -31.03
C ILE A 120 -22.19 6.56 -31.23
N LYS A 121 -23.22 6.58 -30.38
CA LYS A 121 -24.34 7.53 -30.54
C LYS A 121 -23.93 8.95 -30.18
N GLN A 122 -23.08 9.10 -29.16
CA GLN A 122 -22.58 10.39 -28.70
C GLN A 122 -21.23 10.78 -29.31
N GLN A 123 -20.67 9.92 -30.18
CA GLN A 123 -19.30 10.04 -30.71
C GLN A 123 -18.28 10.38 -29.61
N SER A 124 -18.39 9.74 -28.45
CA SER A 124 -17.52 9.99 -27.31
C SER A 124 -16.73 8.75 -26.92
N ILE A 125 -15.58 8.96 -26.29
CA ILE A 125 -14.73 7.89 -25.78
C ILE A 125 -14.47 8.14 -24.30
N LYS A 126 -14.67 7.12 -23.48
CA LYS A 126 -14.40 7.16 -22.04
C LYS A 126 -13.17 6.34 -21.73
N ILE A 127 -12.23 6.95 -21.02
CA ILE A 127 -11.09 6.28 -20.40
C ILE A 127 -11.39 6.13 -18.91
N GLU A 128 -11.66 4.90 -18.49
CA GLU A 128 -12.00 4.53 -17.13
C GLU A 128 -10.75 4.03 -16.38
N CYS A 129 -10.42 4.70 -15.29
CA CYS A 129 -9.30 4.35 -14.42
C CYS A 129 -9.80 4.14 -13.00
N ARG A 130 -9.86 2.88 -12.56
CA ARG A 130 -10.13 2.54 -11.16
C ARG A 130 -8.85 2.64 -10.36
N CYS A 131 -8.92 3.31 -9.22
CA CYS A 131 -7.81 3.52 -8.31
C CYS A 131 -8.22 3.16 -6.89
N LYS A 132 -7.41 2.32 -6.24
CA LYS A 132 -7.50 2.11 -4.79
C LYS A 132 -6.67 3.15 -4.06
N GLY A 133 -7.09 3.57 -2.88
CA GLY A 133 -6.38 4.50 -2.01
C GLY A 133 -7.21 4.80 -0.77
N LYS A 134 -6.58 4.83 0.42
CA LYS A 134 -7.30 5.06 1.69
C LYS A 134 -7.85 6.48 1.76
N GLN A 135 -6.96 7.41 1.48
CA GLN A 135 -7.31 8.81 1.27
C GLN A 135 -7.67 8.99 -0.20
N GLU A 136 -8.66 9.85 -0.45
CA GLU A 136 -9.06 10.23 -1.79
C GLU A 136 -7.86 10.75 -2.60
N PRO A 137 -7.47 10.05 -3.68
CA PRO A 137 -6.33 10.49 -4.48
C PRO A 137 -6.65 11.75 -5.28
N LYS A 138 -5.73 12.72 -5.25
CA LYS A 138 -5.76 13.86 -6.18
C LYS A 138 -5.23 13.41 -7.53
N VAL A 139 -5.99 13.69 -8.59
CA VAL A 139 -5.70 13.18 -9.94
C VAL A 139 -5.38 14.29 -10.94
N THR A 140 -4.42 14.03 -11.82
CA THR A 140 -4.10 14.86 -12.99
C THR A 140 -4.09 14.01 -14.25
N TRP A 141 -4.79 14.47 -15.29
CA TRP A 141 -4.78 13.84 -16.62
C TRP A 141 -3.81 14.57 -17.55
N LYS A 142 -3.13 13.82 -18.41
CA LYS A 142 -2.28 14.36 -19.48
C LYS A 142 -2.50 13.60 -20.79
N LYS A 143 -2.46 14.31 -21.91
CA LYS A 143 -2.23 13.74 -23.24
C LYS A 143 -0.78 14.03 -23.59
N GLU A 144 0.02 12.99 -23.75
CA GLU A 144 1.48 13.08 -23.91
C GLU A 144 2.15 13.86 -22.77
N LYS A 145 2.51 15.14 -23.01
CA LYS A 145 3.13 16.03 -22.02
C LYS A 145 2.19 17.14 -21.53
N THR A 146 1.05 17.32 -22.16
CA THR A 146 0.13 18.43 -21.91
C THR A 146 -0.95 18.01 -20.92
N GLU A 147 -1.13 18.80 -19.87
CA GLU A 147 -2.20 18.60 -18.90
C GLU A 147 -3.57 18.81 -19.54
N ILE A 148 -4.49 17.89 -19.26
CA ILE A 148 -5.87 17.96 -19.69
C ILE A 148 -6.67 18.57 -18.55
N LYS A 149 -7.37 19.66 -18.86
CA LYS A 149 -8.36 20.26 -17.98
C LYS A 149 -9.76 20.02 -18.56
N GLU A 150 -10.75 20.00 -17.69
CA GLU A 150 -12.14 19.97 -18.10
C GLU A 150 -12.47 21.20 -18.97
N THR A 151 -13.21 20.98 -20.04
CA THR A 151 -13.61 22.01 -21.01
C THR A 151 -15.06 21.75 -21.42
N ALA A 152 -15.78 22.82 -21.78
CA ALA A 152 -17.21 22.70 -22.13
C ALA A 152 -17.49 21.72 -23.28
N ASN A 153 -16.58 21.62 -24.25
CA ASN A 153 -16.85 20.96 -25.53
C ASN A 153 -15.93 19.78 -25.86
N LYS A 154 -14.90 19.48 -25.05
CA LYS A 154 -13.91 18.46 -25.43
C LYS A 154 -13.63 17.41 -24.37
N TYR A 155 -13.38 17.82 -23.14
CA TYR A 155 -12.98 16.93 -22.06
C TYR A 155 -13.92 17.10 -20.88
N LYS A 156 -14.57 16.02 -20.50
CA LYS A 156 -15.35 15.94 -19.26
C LYS A 156 -14.66 14.99 -18.31
N ILE A 157 -14.46 15.41 -17.06
CA ILE A 157 -13.73 14.63 -16.06
C ILE A 157 -14.70 14.29 -14.93
N THR A 158 -14.90 13.00 -14.68
CA THR A 158 -15.76 12.56 -13.58
C THR A 158 -14.99 11.69 -12.59
N LYS A 159 -15.45 11.75 -11.34
CA LYS A 159 -14.93 10.98 -10.23
C LYS A 159 -16.10 10.43 -9.43
N THR A 160 -16.10 9.12 -9.22
CA THR A 160 -17.10 8.42 -8.40
C THR A 160 -16.40 7.53 -7.38
N LYS A 161 -16.88 7.49 -6.14
CA LYS A 161 -16.45 6.50 -5.16
C LYS A 161 -17.31 5.26 -5.32
N GLU A 162 -16.72 4.13 -5.72
CA GLU A 162 -17.46 2.88 -6.02
C GLU A 162 -17.59 1.98 -4.78
N ALA A 163 -16.59 1.96 -3.90
CA ALA A 163 -16.54 1.16 -2.69
C ALA A 163 -15.61 1.80 -1.65
N ASP A 164 -15.41 1.12 -0.52
CA ASP A 164 -14.38 1.51 0.45
C ASP A 164 -13.01 1.55 -0.22
N ASP A 165 -12.32 2.67 -0.01
CA ASP A 165 -10.98 2.95 -0.54
C ASP A 165 -10.84 2.79 -2.07
N THR A 166 -11.95 2.81 -2.84
CA THR A 166 -11.96 2.57 -4.30
C THR A 166 -12.69 3.68 -5.04
N TYR A 167 -11.99 4.27 -6.02
CA TYR A 167 -12.44 5.42 -6.81
C TYR A 167 -12.38 5.10 -8.30
N LEU A 168 -13.39 5.52 -9.05
CA LEU A 168 -13.41 5.50 -10.51
C LEU A 168 -13.20 6.93 -11.02
N PHE A 169 -12.14 7.12 -11.79
CA PHE A 169 -11.88 8.35 -12.53
C PHE A 169 -12.16 8.11 -14.01
N ILE A 170 -12.95 8.98 -14.64
CA ILE A 170 -13.26 8.89 -16.07
C ILE A 170 -12.84 10.19 -16.75
N LEU A 171 -12.05 10.05 -17.81
CA LEU A 171 -11.88 11.09 -18.81
C LEU A 171 -12.77 10.75 -20.02
N GLU A 172 -13.78 11.57 -20.26
CA GLU A 172 -14.64 11.48 -21.43
C GLU A 172 -14.18 12.50 -22.48
N ILE A 173 -13.82 12.00 -23.66
CA ILE A 173 -13.42 12.77 -24.83
C ILE A 173 -14.67 12.90 -25.70
N LEU A 174 -15.21 14.11 -25.77
CA LEU A 174 -16.40 14.44 -26.57
C LEU A 174 -16.01 14.64 -28.04
N SER A 175 -16.92 14.25 -28.94
CA SER A 175 -16.74 14.34 -30.40
C SER A 175 -15.33 13.86 -30.81
N ALA A 176 -15.02 12.61 -30.45
CA ALA A 176 -13.70 12.03 -30.63
C ALA A 176 -13.39 11.82 -32.11
N THR A 177 -12.22 12.29 -32.54
CA THR A 177 -11.72 12.21 -33.92
C THR A 177 -10.36 11.51 -33.94
N SER A 178 -9.83 11.23 -35.12
CA SER A 178 -8.48 10.67 -35.28
C SER A 178 -7.39 11.50 -34.60
N THR A 179 -7.58 12.83 -34.46
CA THR A 179 -6.65 13.72 -33.74
C THR A 179 -6.58 13.47 -32.24
N ASP A 180 -7.56 12.78 -31.67
CA ASP A 180 -7.58 12.37 -30.26
C ASP A 180 -6.77 11.11 -30.00
N THR A 181 -6.30 10.42 -31.04
CA THR A 181 -5.33 9.33 -30.91
C THR A 181 -4.08 9.82 -30.17
N GLY A 182 -3.55 8.98 -29.29
CA GLY A 182 -2.33 9.28 -28.56
C GLY A 182 -2.24 8.56 -27.22
N VAL A 183 -1.19 8.92 -26.47
CA VAL A 183 -0.92 8.37 -25.15
C VAL A 183 -1.53 9.26 -24.08
N TYR A 184 -2.52 8.73 -23.37
CA TYR A 184 -3.13 9.37 -22.21
C TYR A 184 -2.52 8.82 -20.94
N LYS A 185 -2.27 9.70 -19.98
CA LYS A 185 -1.71 9.37 -18.69
C LYS A 185 -2.54 9.98 -17.57
N ILE A 186 -2.87 9.18 -16.58
CA ILE A 186 -3.46 9.62 -15.33
C ILE A 186 -2.41 9.48 -14.22
N PHE A 187 -2.28 10.51 -13.39
CA PHE A 187 -1.47 10.50 -12.18
C PHE A 187 -2.39 10.63 -10.98
N ALA A 188 -2.14 9.86 -9.92
CA ALA A 188 -2.85 9.94 -8.65
C ALA A 188 -1.84 10.12 -7.51
N LYS A 189 -2.15 10.99 -6.55
CA LYS A 189 -1.33 11.21 -5.35
C LYS A 189 -2.19 11.37 -4.10
N ASN A 190 -1.77 10.75 -3.00
CA ASN A 190 -2.25 11.00 -1.64
C ASN A 190 -1.06 11.08 -0.66
N ASP A 191 -1.33 11.15 0.65
CA ASP A 191 -0.25 11.28 1.66
C ASP A 191 0.61 10.01 1.82
N ALA A 192 0.15 8.88 1.27
CA ALA A 192 0.83 7.60 1.33
C ALA A 192 1.75 7.36 0.12
N GLY A 193 1.56 8.10 -0.97
CA GLY A 193 2.38 7.99 -2.17
C GLY A 193 1.65 8.43 -3.44
N ASP A 194 2.18 8.00 -4.57
CA ASP A 194 1.65 8.30 -5.89
C ASP A 194 1.66 7.07 -6.80
N SER A 195 0.87 7.15 -7.86
CA SER A 195 0.81 6.15 -8.92
C SER A 195 0.38 6.78 -10.24
N GLN A 196 0.62 6.07 -11.33
CA GLN A 196 0.22 6.49 -12.66
C GLN A 196 -0.29 5.30 -13.48
N ALA A 197 -1.20 5.56 -14.42
CA ALA A 197 -1.61 4.61 -15.43
C ALA A 197 -1.53 5.24 -16.83
N LEU A 198 -1.28 4.39 -17.82
CA LEU A 198 -1.08 4.75 -19.22
C LEU A 198 -2.15 4.08 -20.08
N VAL A 199 -2.68 4.83 -21.05
CA VAL A 199 -3.67 4.35 -22.01
C VAL A 199 -3.24 4.81 -23.40
N ASN A 200 -2.97 3.85 -24.28
CA ASN A 200 -2.74 4.11 -25.69
C ASN A 200 -4.09 4.10 -26.40
N LEU A 201 -4.63 5.28 -26.70
CA LEU A 201 -5.91 5.43 -27.36
C LEU A 201 -5.72 5.50 -28.87
N THR A 202 -6.47 4.68 -29.62
CA THR A 202 -6.59 4.77 -31.07
C THR A 202 -8.03 5.06 -31.44
N VAL A 203 -8.24 6.15 -32.18
CA VAL A 203 -9.55 6.54 -32.71
C VAL A 203 -9.51 6.34 -34.22
N ASP A 204 -10.18 5.30 -34.69
CA ASP A 204 -10.30 5.01 -36.12
C ASP A 204 -11.13 6.12 -36.79
N ALA A 205 -10.76 6.48 -38.02
CA ALA A 205 -11.64 7.27 -38.86
C ALA A 205 -12.92 6.46 -39.11
N GLU A 206 -14.10 7.06 -38.94
CA GLU A 206 -15.34 6.43 -39.42
C GLU A 206 -15.14 6.11 -40.90
N ALA A 207 -15.27 4.83 -41.26
CA ALA A 207 -15.32 4.43 -42.67
C ALA A 207 -16.56 5.10 -43.26
N SER A 208 -16.33 5.98 -44.25
CA SER A 208 -17.37 6.67 -45.02
C SER A 208 -18.23 5.70 -45.80
#